data_AF-A0A7X7P836-F1
#
_entry.id   AF-A0A7X7P836-F1
#
_cell.length_a   1.000
_cell.length_b   1.000
_cell.length_c   1.000
_cell.angle_alpha   90.00
_cell.angle_beta   90.00
_cell.angle_gamma   90.00
#
_symmetry.space_group_name_H-M   'P 1'
#
loop_
_entity.id
_entity.type
_entity.pdbx_description
1 polymer ?
#
loop_
_entity_poly.entity_id
_entity_poly.type
_entity_poly.pdbx_seq_one_letter_code
_entity_poly.pdbx_strand_id
1 'polypeptide(L)'
;MTILDQILTEANLDNHALVEASSKQLSHKTVQKARTGKRPLSKKMKVLVTEALNKTLQPEKLYKKEYLFPNNLSEELEENNESN
;
A
#
# COMPACT_ATOMS: atom_id res chain seq x y z
N MET A 1 -7.21 -10.75 2.47
CA MET A 1 -6.41 -10.19 1.36
C MET A 1 -6.41 -8.69 1.54
N THR A 2 -5.29 -7.99 1.40
CA THR A 2 -5.25 -6.52 1.59
C THR A 2 -5.47 -5.79 0.26
N ILE A 3 -5.89 -4.52 0.33
CA ILE A 3 -6.00 -3.65 -0.85
C ILE A 3 -4.66 -3.56 -1.58
N LEU A 4 -3.56 -3.47 -0.83
CA LEU A 4 -2.21 -3.49 -1.40
C LEU A 4 -1.93 -4.77 -2.21
N ASP A 5 -2.32 -5.94 -1.72
CA ASP A 5 -2.08 -7.21 -2.42
C ASP A 5 -2.89 -7.33 -3.71
N GLN A 6 -4.13 -6.80 -3.73
CA GLN A 6 -4.96 -6.73 -4.93
C GLN A 6 -4.29 -5.86 -6.01
N ILE A 7 -3.92 -4.63 -5.66
CA ILE A 7 -3.28 -3.68 -6.59
C ILE A 7 -1.98 -4.28 -7.16
N LEU A 8 -1.16 -4.90 -6.32
CA LEU A 8 0.10 -5.50 -6.78
C LEU A 8 -0.13 -6.71 -7.67
N THR A 9 -1.14 -7.53 -7.38
CA THR A 9 -1.50 -8.69 -8.20
C THR A 9 -2.02 -8.24 -9.56
N GLU A 10 -2.91 -7.23 -9.60
CA GLU A 10 -3.43 -6.64 -10.83
C GLU A 10 -2.34 -6.01 -11.69
N ALA A 11 -1.36 -5.35 -11.06
CA ALA A 11 -0.22 -4.74 -11.74
C ALA A 11 0.92 -5.73 -12.05
N ASN A 12 0.76 -7.02 -11.73
CA ASN A 12 1.81 -8.05 -11.88
C ASN A 12 3.14 -7.67 -11.19
N LEU A 13 3.06 -6.98 -10.05
CA LEU A 13 4.19 -6.50 -9.29
C LEU A 13 4.53 -7.45 -8.15
N ASP A 14 5.79 -7.86 -8.08
CA ASP A 14 6.30 -8.69 -7.00
C ASP A 14 6.95 -7.86 -5.88
N ASN A 15 7.21 -8.50 -4.74
CA ASN A 15 7.84 -7.91 -3.58
C ASN A 15 9.18 -7.24 -3.90
N HIS A 16 9.92 -7.79 -4.87
CA HIS A 16 11.20 -7.24 -5.32
C HIS A 16 11.06 -5.84 -5.91
N ALA A 17 10.01 -5.59 -6.69
CA ALA A 17 9.78 -4.28 -7.33
C ALA A 17 9.63 -3.17 -6.28
N LEU A 18 8.87 -3.42 -5.21
CA LEU A 18 8.69 -2.48 -4.10
C LEU A 18 9.97 -2.26 -3.29
N VAL A 19 10.76 -3.30 -3.08
CA VAL A 19 12.05 -3.20 -2.36
C VAL A 19 13.02 -2.30 -3.14
N GLU A 20 13.14 -2.51 -4.44
CA GLU A 20 13.97 -1.70 -5.33
C GLU A 20 13.49 -0.24 -5.38
N ALA A 21 12.19 -0.01 -5.55
CA ALA A 21 11.60 1.33 -5.59
C ALA A 21 11.75 2.11 -4.26
N SER A 22 11.90 1.40 -3.14
CA SER A 22 12.11 1.98 -1.82
C SER A 22 13.57 2.33 -1.49
N SER A 23 14.49 2.23 -2.46
CA SER A 23 15.94 2.40 -2.22
C SER A 23 16.45 1.48 -1.08
N LYS A 24 15.95 0.23 -1.03
CA LYS A 24 16.29 -0.78 0.00
C LYS A 24 15.91 -0.43 1.44
N GLN A 25 15.05 0.57 1.64
CA GLN A 25 14.53 0.89 2.97
C GLN A 25 13.49 -0.14 3.44
N LEU A 26 12.85 -0.85 2.50
CA LEU A 26 11.95 -1.97 2.78
C LEU A 26 12.67 -3.30 2.63
N SER A 27 12.32 -4.26 3.49
CA SER A 27 12.71 -5.66 3.32
C SER A 27 11.59 -6.45 2.64
N HIS A 28 11.91 -7.54 1.94
CA HIS A 28 10.91 -8.47 1.38
C HIS A 28 9.91 -8.95 2.45
N LYS A 29 10.37 -9.18 3.69
CA LYS A 29 9.50 -9.55 4.82
C LYS A 29 8.52 -8.44 5.19
N THR A 30 8.95 -7.17 5.13
CA THR A 30 8.08 -6.01 5.38
C THR A 30 7.00 -5.90 4.31
N VAL A 31 7.37 -6.05 3.04
CA VAL A 31 6.43 -6.04 1.91
C VAL A 31 5.45 -7.20 2.00
N GLN A 32 5.92 -8.41 2.29
CA GLN A 32 5.06 -9.58 2.49
C GLN A 32 4.07 -9.37 3.64
N LYS A 33 4.50 -8.74 4.75
CA LYS A 33 3.58 -8.38 5.85
C LYS A 33 2.51 -7.39 5.38
N ALA A 34 2.89 -6.39 4.58
CA ALA A 34 1.95 -5.40 4.02
C ALA A 34 0.91 -6.04 3.10
N ARG A 35 1.33 -6.97 2.24
CA ARG A 35 0.46 -7.74 1.34
C ARG A 35 -0.48 -8.67 2.09
N THR A 36 0.05 -9.39 3.06
CA THR A 36 -0.77 -10.38 3.78
C THR A 36 -1.69 -9.77 4.83
N GLY A 37 -1.37 -8.56 5.33
CA GLY A 37 -2.12 -7.90 6.41
C GLY A 37 -2.08 -8.65 7.75
N LYS A 38 -1.34 -9.76 7.84
CA LYS A 38 -1.33 -10.67 9.00
C LYS A 38 -0.69 -10.06 10.25
N ARG A 39 0.14 -9.03 10.09
CA ARG A 39 0.82 -8.35 11.21
C ARG A 39 0.77 -6.85 11.02
N PRO A 40 0.56 -6.08 12.11
CA PRO A 40 0.55 -4.63 12.04
C PRO A 40 1.93 -4.11 11.61
N LEU A 41 1.91 -3.13 10.71
CA LEU A 41 3.08 -2.37 10.30
C LEU A 41 3.14 -1.07 11.09
N SER A 42 4.36 -0.67 11.48
CA SER A 42 4.60 0.66 12.03
C SER A 42 4.18 1.74 11.04
N LYS A 43 3.73 2.90 11.55
CA LYS A 43 3.34 4.07 10.75
C LYS A 43 4.40 4.44 9.71
N LYS A 44 5.69 4.41 10.09
CA LYS A 44 6.81 4.67 9.17
C LYS A 44 6.85 3.67 8.01
N MET A 45 6.62 2.39 8.29
CA MET A 45 6.64 1.35 7.25
C MET A 45 5.44 1.44 6.32
N LYS A 46 4.25 1.80 6.83
CA LYS A 46 3.07 2.06 5.98
C LYS A 46 3.33 3.20 4.99
N VAL A 47 3.97 4.29 5.43
CA VAL A 47 4.37 5.41 4.57
C VAL A 47 5.35 4.93 3.49
N LEU A 48 6.44 4.25 3.89
CA LEU A 48 7.44 3.77 2.94
C LEU A 48 6.87 2.80 1.89
N VAL A 49 5.98 1.89 2.30
CA VAL A 49 5.30 0.98 1.35
C VAL A 49 4.41 1.75 0.38
N THR A 50 3.70 2.77 0.86
CA THR A 50 2.84 3.62 0.01
C THR A 50 3.67 4.42 -0.99
N GLU A 51 4.78 5.01 -0.54
CA GLU A 51 5.70 5.74 -1.42
C GLU A 51 6.35 4.83 -2.45
N ALA A 52 6.79 3.63 -2.05
CA ALA A 52 7.35 2.64 -2.97
C ALA A 52 6.33 2.20 -4.02
N LEU A 53 5.07 1.96 -3.61
CA LEU A 53 3.98 1.62 -4.52
C LEU A 53 3.75 2.74 -5.55
N ASN A 54 3.62 3.98 -5.09
CA ASN A 54 3.43 5.14 -5.96
C ASN A 54 4.59 5.35 -6.93
N LYS A 55 5.83 5.15 -6.49
CA LYS A 55 7.01 5.20 -7.36
C LYS A 55 7.03 4.09 -8.39
N THR A 56 6.57 2.89 -8.03
CA THR A 56 6.59 1.72 -8.92
C THR A 56 5.48 1.81 -9.97
N LEU A 57 4.27 2.19 -9.57
CA LEU A 57 3.10 2.27 -10.46
C LEU A 57 3.03 3.56 -11.27
N GLN A 58 3.63 4.65 -10.78
CA GLN A 58 3.49 6.00 -11.32
C GLN A 58 2.04 6.33 -11.76
N PRO A 59 1.04 6.09 -10.88
CA PRO A 59 -0.36 6.28 -11.24
C PRO A 59 -0.67 7.77 -11.43
N GLU A 60 -1.71 8.07 -12.22
CA GLU A 60 -2.19 9.46 -12.39
C GLU A 60 -2.60 10.09 -11.05
N LYS A 61 -3.13 9.28 -10.12
CA LYS A 61 -3.48 9.68 -8.76
C LYS A 61 -2.71 8.85 -7.75
N LEU A 62 -1.96 9.52 -6.87
CA LEU A 62 -1.17 8.87 -5.84
C LEU A 62 -2.06 8.16 -4.82
N TYR A 63 -1.70 6.91 -4.49
CA TYR A 63 -2.32 6.15 -3.41
C TYR A 63 -1.94 6.75 -2.05
N LYS A 64 -2.92 6.74 -1.14
CA LYS A 64 -2.75 7.16 0.26
C LYS A 64 -2.64 5.94 1.17
N LYS A 65 -1.89 6.07 2.27
CA LYS A 65 -1.68 4.97 3.24
C LYS A 65 -2.99 4.57 3.93
N GLU A 66 -3.92 5.51 4.11
CA GLU A 66 -5.23 5.31 4.71
C GLU A 66 -6.07 4.36 3.84
N TYR A 67 -6.00 4.52 2.52
CA TYR A 67 -6.65 3.65 1.55
C TYR A 67 -6.01 2.25 1.51
N LEU A 68 -4.67 2.18 1.52
CA LEU A 68 -3.94 0.90 1.44
C LEU A 68 -3.98 0.09 2.75
N PHE A 69 -4.13 0.76 3.90
CA PHE A 69 -4.08 0.16 5.23
C PHE A 69 -5.24 0.63 6.13
N PRO A 70 -6.50 0.25 5.81
CA PRO A 70 -7.70 0.77 6.48
C PRO A 70 -7.86 0.35 7.95
N ASN A 71 -7.12 -0.66 8.44
CA ASN A 71 -7.18 -1.12 9.84
C ASN A 71 -6.49 -0.18 10.84
N ASN A 72 -6.94 1.08 10.88
CA ASN A 72 -6.89 2.00 12.03
C ASN A 72 -7.93 3.13 11.89
N LEU A 73 -8.84 3.07 10.91
CA LEU A 73 -9.86 4.10 10.72
C LEU A 73 -11.13 3.44 10.19
N SER A 74 -11.93 2.94 11.11
CA SER A 74 -13.23 2.34 10.85
C SER A 74 -14.31 3.36 10.46
N GLU A 75 -13.98 4.64 10.20
CA GLU A 75 -15.00 5.72 10.26
C GLU A 75 -15.00 6.76 9.13
N GLU A 76 -14.09 6.78 8.15
CA GLU A 76 -13.95 7.96 7.26
C GLU A 76 -14.12 7.70 5.74
N LEU A 77 -14.78 6.63 5.30
CA LEU A 77 -14.96 6.35 3.86
C LEU A 77 -16.41 6.35 3.33
N GLU A 78 -17.40 6.85 4.07
CA GLU A 78 -18.77 6.97 3.53
C GLU A 78 -19.08 8.29 2.78
N GLU A 79 -18.24 9.33 2.82
CA GLU A 79 -18.70 10.67 2.35
C GLU A 79 -18.34 11.10 0.91
N ASN A 80 -17.94 10.22 -0.02
CA ASN A 80 -17.62 10.68 -1.39
C ASN A 80 -18.32 9.90 -2.51
N ASN A 81 -19.48 9.32 -2.24
CA ASN A 81 -20.39 8.79 -3.26
C ASN A 81 -21.68 9.61 -3.34
N GLU A 82 -21.60 10.91 -3.60
CA GLU A 82 -22.70 11.67 -4.18
C GLU A 82 -22.23 13.04 -4.64
N SER A 83 -21.91 13.17 -5.92
CA SER A 83 -22.22 14.36 -6.70
C SER A 83 -22.18 13.98 -8.19
N ASN A 84 -23.39 13.68 -8.62
CA ASN A 84 -23.96 13.62 -9.96
C ASN A 84 -23.46 14.73 -10.89
#